data_AF-A0A6L5XV43-F1
#
_entry.id   AF-A0A6L5XV43-F1
#
_cell.length_a   1.000
_cell.length_b   1.000
_cell.length_c   1.000
_cell.angle_alpha   90.00
_cell.angle_beta   90.00
_cell.angle_gamma   90.00
#
_symmetry.space_group_name_H-M   'P 1'
#
loop_
_entity.id
_entity.type
_entity.pdbx_description
1 polymer ?
#
loop_
_entity_poly.entity_id
_entity_poly.type
_entity_poly.pdbx_seq_one_letter_code
_entity_poly.pdbx_strand_id
1 'polypeptide(L)'
;MSQNNTHITQEELTRFHNNRLSEQELTTFLQHIAECTYCADQFAESFEPVLIPAPANLKEQILTKAKQKERISKPFRQVSAKKQFFLYSTKVCVAMCGALILLFTISSGSRPTIQALKEKKASVQTQKELETTKSFTSSINTSMNAFATQINNHMSSIVSDTAREKNAQ
;
A
#
# COMPACT_ATOMS: atom_id res chain seq x y z
N MET A 1 -38.18 -3.81 -18.04
CA MET A 1 -37.31 -4.90 -17.56
C MET A 1 -37.53 -6.07 -18.49
N SER A 2 -36.69 -6.18 -19.52
CA SER A 2 -36.88 -7.14 -20.61
C SER A 2 -36.43 -8.52 -20.17
N GLN A 3 -37.39 -9.34 -19.74
CA GLN A 3 -37.18 -10.78 -19.57
C GLN A 3 -37.10 -11.41 -20.97
N ASN A 4 -35.88 -11.61 -21.46
CA ASN A 4 -35.66 -12.58 -22.52
C ASN A 4 -35.64 -13.96 -21.84
N ASN A 5 -36.63 -14.78 -22.16
CA ASN A 5 -36.87 -16.13 -21.63
C ASN A 5 -35.80 -17.17 -22.06
N THR A 6 -34.53 -16.80 -22.03
CA THR A 6 -33.42 -17.68 -22.41
C THR A 6 -32.58 -17.93 -21.18
N HIS A 7 -32.69 -19.14 -20.63
CA HIS A 7 -31.81 -19.64 -19.58
C HIS A 7 -30.37 -19.75 -20.10
N ILE A 8 -29.41 -19.72 -19.17
CA ILE A 8 -28.01 -20.01 -19.46
C ILE A 8 -27.87 -21.38 -20.13
N THR A 9 -27.13 -21.40 -21.22
CA THR A 9 -26.83 -22.62 -21.98
C THR A 9 -25.67 -23.40 -21.38
N GLN A 10 -25.59 -24.70 -21.70
CA GLN A 10 -24.46 -25.54 -21.28
C GLN A 10 -23.12 -25.05 -21.85
N GLU A 11 -23.13 -24.44 -23.04
CA GLU A 11 -21.94 -23.84 -23.64
C GLU A 11 -21.45 -22.65 -22.83
N GLU A 12 -22.34 -21.74 -22.43
CA GLU A 12 -21.99 -20.60 -21.57
C GLU A 12 -21.47 -21.05 -20.20
N LEU A 13 -22.10 -22.07 -19.60
CA LEU A 13 -21.64 -22.66 -18.35
C LEU A 13 -20.24 -23.29 -18.49
N THR A 14 -19.98 -23.95 -19.62
CA THR A 14 -18.65 -24.52 -19.93
C THR A 14 -17.62 -23.42 -20.15
N ARG A 15 -18.00 -22.32 -20.82
CA ARG A 15 -17.13 -21.14 -20.99
C ARG A 15 -16.81 -20.48 -19.64
N PHE A 16 -17.77 -20.44 -18.71
CA PHE A 16 -17.53 -19.98 -17.33
C PHE A 16 -16.47 -20.84 -16.64
N HIS A 17 -16.66 -22.17 -16.59
CA HIS A 17 -15.71 -23.09 -15.95
C HIS A 17 -14.30 -23.02 -16.52
N ASN A 18 -14.19 -22.77 -17.83
CA ASN A 18 -12.90 -22.62 -18.52
C ASN A 18 -12.34 -21.18 -18.51
N ASN A 19 -12.96 -20.26 -17.77
CA ASN A 19 -12.58 -18.85 -17.70
C ASN A 19 -12.46 -18.18 -19.08
N ARG A 20 -13.43 -18.47 -19.98
CA ARG A 20 -13.53 -18.00 -21.38
C ARG A 20 -14.63 -16.95 -21.60
N LEU A 21 -15.23 -16.44 -20.53
CA LEU A 21 -16.13 -15.29 -20.60
C LEU A 21 -15.30 -14.00 -20.50
N SER A 22 -15.60 -13.02 -21.36
CA SER A 22 -15.12 -11.65 -21.19
C SER A 22 -15.75 -11.02 -19.94
N GLU A 23 -15.22 -9.90 -19.46
CA GLU A 23 -15.72 -9.20 -18.26
C GLU A 23 -17.21 -8.81 -18.37
N GLN A 24 -17.63 -8.37 -19.56
CA GLN A 24 -19.02 -8.00 -19.83
C GLN A 24 -19.94 -9.22 -19.87
N GLU A 25 -19.50 -10.30 -20.52
CA GLU A 25 -20.24 -11.57 -20.56
C GLU A 25 -20.36 -12.19 -19.16
N LEU A 26 -19.27 -12.16 -18.38
CA LEU A 26 -19.25 -12.64 -16.99
C LEU A 26 -20.24 -11.87 -16.12
N THR A 27 -20.25 -10.55 -16.24
CA THR A 27 -21.18 -9.70 -15.48
C THR A 27 -22.63 -10.04 -15.85
N THR A 28 -22.93 -10.19 -17.13
CA THR A 28 -24.27 -10.53 -17.62
C THR A 28 -24.69 -11.93 -17.17
N PHE A 29 -23.79 -12.89 -17.25
CA PHE A 29 -23.98 -14.27 -16.80
C PHE A 29 -24.28 -14.33 -15.29
N LEU A 30 -23.48 -13.66 -14.46
CA LEU A 30 -23.67 -13.62 -13.01
C LEU A 30 -24.94 -12.85 -12.62
N GLN A 31 -25.27 -11.77 -13.33
CA GLN A 31 -26.52 -11.04 -13.13
C GLN A 31 -27.72 -11.93 -13.41
N HIS A 32 -27.69 -12.72 -14.49
CA HIS A 32 -28.77 -13.66 -14.81
C HIS A 32 -28.92 -14.73 -13.71
N ILE A 33 -27.81 -15.31 -13.21
CA ILE A 33 -27.85 -16.28 -12.10
C ILE A 33 -28.48 -15.66 -10.84
N ALA A 34 -28.21 -14.38 -10.56
CA ALA A 34 -28.79 -13.70 -9.41
C ALA A 34 -30.31 -13.48 -9.53
N GLU A 35 -30.85 -13.40 -10.75
CA GLU A 35 -32.27 -13.13 -11.03
C GLU A 35 -33.07 -14.39 -11.39
N CYS A 36 -32.41 -15.48 -11.82
CA CYS A 36 -33.05 -16.71 -12.27
C CYS A 36 -32.73 -17.89 -11.35
N THR A 37 -33.69 -18.31 -10.53
CA THR A 37 -33.55 -19.42 -9.58
C THR A 37 -33.16 -20.73 -10.25
N TYR A 38 -33.77 -21.06 -11.39
CA TYR A 38 -33.43 -22.26 -12.16
C TYR A 38 -31.96 -22.29 -12.57
N CYS A 39 -31.43 -21.17 -13.08
CA CYS A 39 -30.03 -21.09 -13.46
C CYS A 39 -29.09 -21.08 -12.26
N ALA A 40 -29.52 -20.56 -11.10
CA ALA A 40 -28.76 -20.64 -9.87
C ALA A 40 -28.62 -22.09 -9.37
N ASP A 41 -29.69 -22.87 -9.42
CA ASP A 41 -29.67 -24.29 -9.05
C ASP A 41 -28.76 -25.09 -10.00
N GLN A 42 -28.94 -24.92 -11.32
CA GLN A 42 -28.08 -25.56 -12.32
C GLN A 42 -26.61 -25.16 -12.17
N PHE A 43 -26.33 -23.89 -11.84
CA PHE A 43 -24.98 -23.41 -11.60
C PHE A 43 -24.36 -24.06 -10.35
N ALA A 44 -25.12 -24.17 -9.25
CA ALA A 44 -24.67 -24.83 -8.04
C ALA A 44 -24.37 -26.33 -8.27
N GLU A 45 -25.24 -27.03 -9.01
CA GLU A 45 -25.04 -28.43 -9.38
C GLU A 45 -23.84 -28.65 -10.31
N SER A 46 -23.44 -27.62 -11.07
CA SER A 46 -22.31 -27.71 -11.98
C SER A 46 -20.94 -27.83 -11.29
N PHE A 47 -20.87 -27.58 -9.98
CA PHE A 47 -19.64 -27.78 -9.20
C PHE A 47 -19.58 -29.21 -8.68
N GLU A 48 -18.68 -30.02 -9.26
CA GLU A 48 -18.34 -31.30 -8.64
C GLU A 48 -17.59 -31.07 -7.32
N PRO A 49 -17.95 -31.78 -6.22
CA PRO A 49 -17.23 -31.73 -4.97
C PRO A 49 -15.92 -32.52 -5.10
N VAL A 50 -14.97 -31.98 -5.85
CA VAL A 50 -13.62 -32.54 -5.94
C VAL A 50 -12.89 -32.21 -4.63
N LEU A 51 -12.97 -33.12 -3.67
CA LEU A 51 -12.28 -33.03 -2.40
C LEU A 51 -10.82 -33.43 -2.57
N ILE A 52 -9.96 -32.46 -2.88
CA ILE A 52 -8.51 -32.64 -2.78
C ILE A 52 -8.04 -32.42 -1.34
N PRO A 53 -7.08 -33.22 -0.83
CA PRO A 53 -6.50 -32.98 0.47
C PRO A 53 -5.78 -31.63 0.48
N ALA A 54 -6.04 -30.82 1.51
CA ALA A 54 -5.37 -29.55 1.67
C ALA A 54 -3.85 -29.76 1.87
N PRO A 55 -2.98 -28.97 1.21
CA PRO A 55 -1.54 -29.02 1.45
C PRO A 55 -1.21 -28.69 2.91
N ALA A 56 -0.10 -29.24 3.40
CA ALA A 56 0.35 -29.04 4.78
C ALA A 56 0.51 -27.53 5.10
N ASN A 57 0.14 -27.14 6.32
CA ASN A 57 0.20 -25.78 6.82
C ASN A 57 -0.73 -24.75 6.13
N LEU A 58 -1.67 -25.16 5.26
CA LEU A 58 -2.59 -24.22 4.60
C LEU A 58 -3.49 -23.49 5.60
N LYS A 59 -4.01 -24.23 6.60
CA LYS A 59 -4.86 -23.69 7.66
C LYS A 59 -4.14 -22.59 8.45
N GLU A 60 -2.93 -22.87 8.90
CA GLU A 60 -2.11 -21.98 9.72
C GLU A 60 -1.77 -20.71 8.93
N GLN A 61 -1.41 -20.84 7.65
CA GLN A 61 -1.11 -19.72 6.77
C GLN A 61 -2.33 -18.84 6.50
N ILE A 62 -3.49 -19.43 6.22
CA ILE A 62 -4.74 -18.67 6.01
C ILE A 62 -5.13 -17.93 7.30
N LEU A 63 -5.11 -18.62 8.46
CA LEU A 63 -5.47 -18.00 9.74
C LEU A 63 -4.52 -16.86 10.10
N THR A 64 -3.22 -17.01 9.83
CA THR A 64 -2.22 -15.98 10.08
C THR A 64 -2.47 -14.76 9.18
N LYS A 65 -2.68 -14.97 7.87
CA LYS A 65 -2.97 -13.88 6.92
C LYS A 65 -4.33 -13.22 7.17
N ALA A 66 -5.36 -13.97 7.56
CA ALA A 66 -6.68 -13.42 7.92
C ALA A 66 -6.60 -12.53 9.15
N LYS A 67 -5.90 -12.97 10.21
CA LYS A 67 -5.63 -12.16 11.41
C LYS A 67 -4.79 -10.93 11.10
N GLN A 68 -3.83 -11.03 10.18
CA GLN A 68 -3.05 -9.88 9.72
C GLN A 68 -3.92 -8.86 8.97
N LYS A 69 -4.82 -9.32 8.08
CA LYS A 69 -5.79 -8.45 7.40
C LYS A 69 -6.69 -7.73 8.39
N GLU A 70 -7.16 -8.42 9.44
CA GLU A 70 -7.95 -7.82 10.53
C GLU A 70 -7.17 -6.76 11.32
N ARG A 71 -5.85 -6.93 11.47
CA ARG A 71 -4.97 -5.93 12.11
C ARG A 71 -4.73 -4.69 11.24
N ILE A 72 -4.78 -4.84 9.92
CA ILE A 72 -4.58 -3.75 8.95
C ILE A 72 -5.90 -3.01 8.68
N SER A 73 -7.03 -3.72 8.67
CA SER A 73 -8.35 -3.15 8.39
C SER A 73 -9.01 -2.51 9.62
N LYS A 74 -8.56 -2.83 10.83
CA LYS A 74 -8.79 -1.96 11.97
C LYS A 74 -7.96 -0.70 11.68
N PRO A 75 -8.57 0.48 11.40
CA PRO A 75 -7.81 1.72 11.53
C PRO A 75 -7.19 1.67 12.91
N PHE A 76 -6.04 2.30 13.09
CA PHE A 76 -5.33 2.50 14.36
C PHE A 76 -6.26 3.13 15.44
N ARG A 77 -7.25 2.38 15.89
CA ARG A 77 -8.39 2.73 16.74
C ARG A 77 -8.32 1.90 18.02
N GLN A 78 -7.10 1.55 18.40
CA GLN A 78 -6.75 1.20 19.77
C GLN A 78 -5.47 1.91 20.20
N VAL A 79 -5.29 3.18 19.79
CA VAL A 79 -4.75 4.12 20.77
C VAL A 79 -5.85 4.30 21.80
N SER A 80 -5.81 3.44 22.81
CA SER A 80 -6.68 3.45 23.98
C SER A 80 -6.96 4.89 24.41
N ALA A 81 -8.23 5.25 24.65
CA ALA A 81 -8.66 6.59 25.11
C ALA A 81 -7.78 7.13 26.27
N LYS A 82 -7.17 6.22 27.04
CA LYS A 82 -6.18 6.51 28.08
C LYS A 82 -4.98 7.32 27.55
N LYS A 83 -4.46 7.04 26.34
CA LYS A 83 -3.30 7.75 25.76
C LYS A 83 -3.61 9.17 25.31
N GLN A 84 -4.87 9.53 25.02
CA GLN A 84 -5.24 10.91 24.68
C GLN A 84 -5.08 11.84 25.90
N PHE A 85 -5.45 11.37 27.09
CA PHE A 85 -5.22 12.10 28.35
C PHE A 85 -3.72 12.26 28.66
N PHE A 86 -2.92 11.21 28.42
CA PHE A 86 -1.47 11.29 28.61
C PHE A 86 -0.79 12.26 27.62
N LEU A 87 -1.15 12.23 26.34
CA LEU A 87 -0.55 13.13 25.34
C LEU A 87 -0.88 14.61 25.59
N TYR A 88 -2.07 14.92 26.12
CA TYR A 88 -2.43 16.28 26.50
C TYR A 88 -1.65 16.76 27.72
N SER A 89 -1.55 15.93 28.75
CA SER A 89 -0.82 16.24 29.98
C SER A 89 0.68 16.43 29.73
N THR A 90 1.28 15.64 28.83
CA THR A 90 2.70 15.77 28.44
C THR A 90 3.00 17.12 27.81
N LYS A 91 2.10 17.72 27.02
CA LYS A 91 2.34 19.06 26.43
C LYS A 91 2.54 20.12 27.52
N VAL A 92 1.73 20.08 28.56
CA VAL A 92 1.80 21.04 29.67
C VAL A 92 3.05 20.80 30.50
N CYS A 93 3.37 19.55 30.85
CA CYS A 93 4.60 19.22 31.59
C CYS A 93 5.86 19.62 30.81
N VAL A 94 5.91 19.39 29.50
CA VAL A 94 7.06 19.78 28.66
C VAL A 94 7.21 21.31 28.61
N ALA A 95 6.10 22.07 28.50
CA ALA A 95 6.15 23.52 28.54
C ALA A 95 6.61 24.07 29.90
N MET A 96 6.11 23.50 30.99
CA MET A 96 6.51 23.83 32.37
C MET A 96 8.00 23.54 32.59
N CYS A 97 8.46 22.32 32.31
CA CYS A 97 9.87 21.96 32.41
C CYS A 97 10.74 22.84 31.51
N GLY A 98 10.30 23.12 30.28
CA GLY A 98 11.01 24.01 29.35
C GLY A 98 11.15 25.43 29.87
N ALA A 99 10.09 25.99 30.47
CA ALA A 99 10.13 27.31 31.09
C ALA A 99 11.07 27.35 32.31
N LEU A 100 11.05 26.32 33.15
CA LEU A 100 11.93 26.21 34.30
C LEU A 100 13.40 26.06 33.87
N ILE A 101 13.68 25.23 32.86
CA ILE A 101 15.02 25.10 32.30
C ILE A 101 15.48 26.43 31.72
N LEU A 102 14.64 27.14 30.97
CA LEU A 102 14.97 28.45 30.41
C LEU A 102 15.22 29.51 31.50
N LEU A 103 14.41 29.52 32.56
CA LEU A 103 14.59 30.44 33.68
C LEU A 103 15.89 30.15 34.43
N PHE A 104 16.19 28.88 34.63
CA PHE A 104 17.40 28.43 35.30
C PHE A 104 18.67 28.75 34.48
N THR A 105 18.64 28.58 33.16
CA THR A 105 19.78 28.94 32.29
C THR A 105 20.04 30.44 32.27
N ILE A 106 18.99 31.27 32.23
CA ILE A 106 19.11 32.73 32.32
C ILE A 106 19.64 33.15 33.70
N SER A 107 19.18 32.51 34.78
CA SER A 107 19.61 32.81 36.15
C SER A 107 21.03 32.33 36.46
N SER A 108 21.52 31.27 35.79
CA SER A 108 22.86 30.71 35.99
C SER A 108 23.96 31.44 35.20
N GLY A 109 23.67 32.64 34.69
CA GLY A 109 24.65 33.54 34.08
C GLY A 109 24.92 33.31 32.58
N SER A 110 24.30 32.32 31.94
CA SER A 110 24.40 32.13 30.50
C SER A 110 23.21 32.80 29.81
N ARG A 111 23.27 34.13 29.65
CA ARG A 111 22.27 34.91 28.88
C ARG A 111 22.26 34.47 27.41
N PRO A 112 21.24 33.77 26.89
CA PRO A 112 21.09 33.65 25.45
C PRO A 112 20.52 34.98 24.94
N THR A 113 21.25 35.64 24.05
CA THR A 113 20.82 36.88 23.40
C THR A 113 19.45 36.70 22.72
N ILE A 114 18.40 37.23 23.35
CA ILE A 114 16.99 37.25 22.89
C ILE A 114 16.81 38.11 21.62
N GLN A 115 17.87 38.63 20.99
CA GLN A 115 17.76 39.31 19.69
C GLN A 115 17.57 38.33 18.51
N ALA A 116 17.93 37.06 18.65
CA ALA A 116 17.77 36.07 17.56
C ALA A 116 16.33 35.52 17.38
N LEU A 117 15.40 35.83 18.28
CA LEU A 117 14.00 35.35 18.20
C LEU A 117 13.06 36.33 17.49
N LYS A 118 13.46 37.59 17.27
CA LYS A 118 12.62 38.58 16.58
C LYS A 118 12.74 38.44 15.06
N GLU A 119 13.90 38.04 14.55
CA GLU A 119 14.09 37.75 13.11
C GLU A 119 13.57 36.37 12.69
N LYS A 120 13.51 35.40 13.61
CA LYS A 120 12.95 34.06 13.32
C LYS A 120 11.42 33.99 13.27
N LYS A 121 10.67 35.08 13.47
CA LYS A 121 9.23 35.10 13.17
C LYS A 121 8.89 35.48 11.73
N ALA A 122 9.87 35.95 10.94
CA ALA A 122 9.70 36.17 9.51
C ALA A 122 10.14 34.96 8.64
N SER A 123 10.64 33.86 9.24
CA SER A 123 11.21 32.72 8.48
C SER A 123 10.98 31.33 9.09
N VAL A 124 10.10 31.15 10.09
CA VAL A 124 9.83 29.84 10.72
C VAL A 124 8.69 29.03 10.08
N GLN A 125 8.03 29.58 9.07
CA GLN A 125 7.31 28.78 8.07
C GLN A 125 8.22 28.70 6.85
N THR A 126 8.70 27.51 6.48
CA THR A 126 9.73 27.22 5.45
C THR A 126 11.16 27.02 5.99
N GLN A 127 11.41 25.97 6.79
CA GLN A 127 12.77 25.38 6.83
C GLN A 127 12.86 23.95 7.40
N LYS A 128 11.82 23.40 8.04
CA LYS A 128 11.81 21.97 8.41
C LYS A 128 11.45 21.03 7.24
N GLU A 129 10.90 21.58 6.16
CA GLU A 129 10.55 20.80 4.95
C GLU A 129 11.69 20.74 3.93
N LEU A 130 12.69 21.63 3.98
CA LEU A 130 13.71 21.77 2.93
C LEU A 130 14.95 20.87 3.10
N GLU A 131 15.36 20.55 4.33
CA GLU A 131 16.55 19.72 4.55
C GLU A 131 16.26 18.22 4.29
N THR A 132 15.06 17.75 4.65
CA THR A 132 14.63 16.36 4.40
C THR A 132 14.26 16.15 2.93
N THR A 133 13.69 17.16 2.25
CA THR A 133 13.41 17.08 0.81
C THR A 133 14.68 17.23 -0.03
N LYS A 134 15.65 18.07 0.36
CA LYS A 134 16.97 18.10 -0.32
C LYS A 134 17.71 16.79 -0.22
N SER A 135 17.76 16.15 0.96
CA SER A 135 18.44 14.86 1.13
C SER A 135 17.71 13.72 0.40
N PHE A 136 16.38 13.77 0.33
CA PHE A 136 15.59 12.80 -0.41
C PHE A 136 15.70 12.97 -1.93
N THR A 137 15.64 14.22 -2.40
CA THR A 137 15.75 14.55 -3.84
C THR A 137 17.14 14.24 -4.38
N SER A 138 18.20 14.54 -3.62
CA SER A 138 19.56 14.17 -3.99
C SER A 138 19.73 12.66 -4.05
N SER A 139 19.15 11.92 -3.08
CA SER A 139 19.17 10.45 -3.07
C SER A 139 18.44 9.85 -4.27
N ILE A 140 17.29 10.42 -4.67
CA ILE A 140 16.58 10.02 -5.89
C ILE A 140 17.42 10.29 -7.14
N ASN A 141 18.00 11.49 -7.24
CA ASN A 141 18.81 11.86 -8.40
C ASN A 141 20.03 10.93 -8.57
N THR A 142 20.71 10.60 -7.46
CA THR A 142 21.82 9.63 -7.49
C THR A 142 21.34 8.23 -7.89
N SER A 143 20.20 7.77 -7.39
CA SER A 143 19.63 6.46 -7.75
C SER A 143 19.21 6.37 -9.21
N MET A 144 18.62 7.44 -9.76
CA MET A 144 18.22 7.52 -11.16
C MET A 144 19.44 7.55 -12.10
N ASN A 145 20.50 8.27 -11.73
CA ASN A 145 21.73 8.30 -12.52
C ASN A 145 22.47 6.94 -12.50
N ALA A 146 22.49 6.26 -11.36
CA ALA A 146 23.05 4.90 -11.25
C ALA A 146 22.27 3.89 -12.09
N PHE A 147 20.95 3.98 -12.10
CA PHE A 147 20.11 3.13 -12.94
C PHE A 147 20.28 3.42 -14.43
N ALA A 148 20.35 4.69 -14.83
CA ALA A 148 20.58 5.08 -16.23
C ALA A 148 21.92 4.55 -16.76
N THR A 149 22.98 4.64 -15.96
CA THR A 149 24.29 4.09 -16.34
C THR A 149 24.27 2.56 -16.38
N GLN A 150 23.55 1.90 -15.47
CA GLN A 150 23.38 0.45 -15.49
C GLN A 150 22.65 -0.04 -16.74
N ILE A 151 21.57 0.64 -17.15
CA ILE A 151 20.86 0.33 -18.41
C ILE A 151 21.77 0.53 -19.60
N ASN A 152 22.48 1.67 -19.67
CA ASN A 152 23.32 1.97 -20.82
C ASN A 152 24.45 0.94 -20.98
N ASN A 153 25.06 0.53 -19.86
CA ASN A 153 26.09 -0.51 -19.87
C ASN A 153 25.51 -1.88 -20.26
N HIS A 154 24.34 -2.24 -19.76
CA HIS A 154 23.66 -3.48 -20.13
C HIS A 154 23.23 -3.50 -21.61
N MET A 155 22.84 -2.35 -22.14
CA MET A 155 22.49 -2.22 -23.56
C MET A 155 23.74 -2.37 -24.44
N SER A 156 24.87 -1.79 -24.04
CA SER A 156 26.14 -1.98 -24.75
C SER A 156 26.61 -3.43 -24.73
N SER A 157 26.41 -4.17 -23.62
CA SER A 157 26.78 -5.58 -23.55
C SER A 157 25.89 -6.47 -24.42
N ILE A 158 24.56 -6.23 -24.43
CA ILE A 158 23.64 -6.97 -25.32
C ILE A 158 24.00 -6.73 -26.79
N VAL A 159 24.32 -5.50 -27.16
CA VAL A 159 24.68 -5.16 -28.54
C VAL A 159 26.00 -5.85 -28.93
N SER A 160 26.99 -5.93 -28.03
CA SER A 160 28.22 -6.67 -28.29
C SER A 160 28.01 -8.18 -28.37
N ASP A 161 27.14 -8.75 -27.53
CA ASP A 161 26.83 -10.19 -27.57
C ASP A 161 26.07 -10.57 -28.84
N THR A 162 25.13 -9.72 -29.26
CA THR A 162 24.38 -9.88 -30.52
C THR A 162 25.27 -9.71 -31.75
N ALA A 163 26.27 -8.81 -31.71
CA ALA A 163 27.23 -8.62 -32.79
C ALA A 163 28.27 -9.76 -32.89
N ARG A 164 28.53 -10.44 -31.77
CA ARG A 164 29.44 -11.59 -31.68
C ARG A 164 28.77 -12.89 -32.15
N GLU A 165 27.46 -13.04 -31.93
CA GLU A 165 26.68 -14.19 -32.42
C GLU A 165 26.50 -14.17 -33.95
N LYS A 166 26.45 -12.99 -34.58
CA LYS A 166 26.34 -12.82 -36.04
C LYS A 166 27.65 -12.94 -36.83
N ASN A 167 28.81 -12.93 -36.17
CA ASN A 167 30.14 -13.12 -36.80
C ASN A 167 30.69 -14.55 -36.60
N ALA A 168 29.93 -15.44 -35.96
CA ALA A 168 30.29 -16.84 -35.75
C ALA A 168 29.47 -17.82 -36.62
N GLN A 169 28.72 -17.28 -37.60
CA GLN A 169 28.05 -18.03 -38.68
C GLN A 169 28.68 -17.68 -40.03
#